data_AF-A0AAP4BWR6-F1
#
_entry.id   AF-A0AAP4BWR6-F1
#
_cell.length_a   1.000
_cell.length_b   1.000
_cell.length_c   1.000
_cell.angle_alpha   90.00
_cell.angle_beta   90.00
_cell.angle_gamma   90.00
#
_symmetry.space_group_name_H-M   'P 1'
#
loop_
_entity.id
_entity.type
_entity.pdbx_description
1 polymer ?
#
loop_
_entity_poly.entity_id
_entity_poly.type
_entity_poly.pdbx_seq_one_letter_code
_entity_poly.pdbx_strand_id
1 'polypeptide(L)'
;MTPSIYGISADDAADDANGELKELWERFLTDYLQEFQTPNAIDDNNGGEFDLSFEYAIDALIAEDIMISEQWLDVLEVAIYLDPWDREQFTEYAKRVRAYHAKAGT
;
A
#
# COMPACT_ATOMS: atom_id res chain seq x y z
N MET A 1 -8.48 -6.85 -16.33
CA MET A 1 -9.17 -5.74 -15.66
C MET A 1 -8.13 -5.09 -14.78
N THR A 2 -8.07 -3.77 -14.73
CA THR A 2 -7.22 -3.04 -13.79
C THR A 2 -7.61 -3.42 -12.36
N PRO A 3 -6.65 -3.67 -11.46
CA PRO A 3 -6.95 -3.86 -10.05
C PRO A 3 -7.76 -2.68 -9.51
N SER A 4 -8.72 -2.98 -8.64
CA SER A 4 -9.55 -1.94 -8.04
C SER A 4 -9.96 -2.33 -6.64
N ILE A 5 -10.07 -1.36 -5.74
CA ILE A 5 -10.57 -1.55 -4.39
C ILE A 5 -11.42 -0.34 -3.99
N TYR A 6 -12.51 -0.57 -3.26
CA TYR A 6 -13.47 0.48 -2.89
C TYR A 6 -14.04 1.30 -4.06
N GLY A 7 -14.02 0.76 -5.28
CA GLY A 7 -14.44 1.47 -6.49
C GLY A 7 -13.38 2.38 -7.10
N ILE A 8 -12.17 2.40 -6.54
CA ILE A 8 -11.01 3.15 -7.02
C ILE A 8 -10.18 2.24 -7.93
N SER A 9 -9.93 2.68 -9.16
CA SER A 9 -9.06 2.00 -10.11
C SER A 9 -7.60 2.27 -9.79
N ALA A 10 -6.74 1.26 -9.82
CA ALA A 10 -5.32 1.43 -9.57
C ALA A 10 -4.62 2.28 -10.64
N ASP A 11 -5.06 2.21 -11.90
CA ASP A 11 -4.53 3.07 -12.98
C ASP A 11 -4.92 4.54 -12.74
N ASP A 12 -6.16 4.81 -12.32
CA ASP A 12 -6.63 6.17 -12.06
C ASP A 12 -5.92 6.78 -10.84
N ALA A 13 -5.63 5.95 -9.82
CA ALA A 13 -4.82 6.34 -8.67
C ALA A 13 -3.35 6.60 -9.05
N ALA A 14 -2.77 5.80 -9.96
CA ALA A 14 -1.40 6.03 -10.45
C ALA A 14 -1.26 7.34 -11.23
N ASP A 15 -2.30 7.71 -11.99
CA ASP A 15 -2.37 9.00 -12.71
C ASP A 15 -2.76 10.18 -11.80
N ASP A 16 -3.25 9.89 -10.58
CA ASP A 16 -3.84 10.80 -9.59
C ASP A 16 -4.69 11.92 -10.21
N ALA A 17 -5.55 11.55 -11.16
CA ALA A 17 -6.23 12.52 -12.02
C ALA A 17 -7.22 13.42 -11.26
N ASN A 18 -7.86 12.90 -10.20
CA ASN A 18 -8.86 13.58 -9.38
C ASN A 18 -8.69 13.33 -7.87
N GLY A 19 -7.49 12.96 -7.40
CA GLY A 19 -7.23 12.68 -5.98
C GLY A 19 -7.53 11.24 -5.56
N GLU A 20 -7.69 10.33 -6.52
CA GLU A 20 -7.90 8.89 -6.28
C GLU A 20 -6.77 8.29 -5.45
N LEU A 21 -5.52 8.76 -5.61
CA LEU A 21 -4.39 8.27 -4.80
C LEU A 21 -4.58 8.62 -3.32
N LYS A 22 -5.06 9.83 -3.06
CA LYS A 22 -5.36 10.28 -1.69
C LYS A 22 -6.54 9.51 -1.09
N GLU A 23 -7.62 9.29 -1.84
CA GLU A 23 -8.72 8.47 -1.32
C GLU A 23 -8.24 7.04 -1.04
N LEU A 24 -7.45 6.45 -1.95
CA LEU A 24 -6.88 5.13 -1.77
C LEU A 24 -6.04 5.05 -0.48
N TRP A 25 -5.22 6.07 -0.21
CA TRP A 25 -4.45 6.17 1.03
C TRP A 25 -5.33 6.23 2.29
N GLU A 26 -6.36 7.07 2.30
CA GLU A 26 -7.28 7.16 3.45
C GLU A 26 -7.99 5.82 3.72
N ARG A 27 -8.31 5.07 2.66
CA ARG A 27 -8.84 3.70 2.78
C ARG A 27 -7.79 2.73 3.32
N PHE A 28 -6.55 2.82 2.85
CA PHE A 28 -5.46 1.97 3.32
C PHE A 28 -5.22 2.15 4.81
N LEU A 29 -5.18 3.40 5.27
CA LEU A 29 -5.07 3.74 6.68
C LEU A 29 -6.25 3.18 7.49
N THR A 30 -7.47 3.30 6.97
CA THR A 30 -8.66 2.75 7.63
C THR A 30 -8.52 1.24 7.86
N ASP A 31 -7.94 0.52 6.91
CA ASP A 31 -7.83 -0.94 6.96
C ASP A 31 -6.63 -1.43 7.78
N TYR A 32 -5.46 -0.77 7.67
CA TYR A 32 -4.20 -1.31 8.18
C TYR A 32 -3.47 -0.45 9.20
N LEU A 33 -3.90 0.78 9.48
CA LEU A 33 -3.13 1.69 10.35
C LEU A 33 -2.79 1.07 11.72
N GLN A 34 -3.71 0.31 12.31
CA GLN A 34 -3.51 -0.30 13.63
C GLN A 34 -2.59 -1.53 13.61
N GLU A 35 -2.20 -2.03 12.43
CA GLU A 35 -1.26 -3.15 12.29
C GLU A 35 0.20 -2.69 12.40
N PHE A 36 0.47 -1.42 12.14
CA PHE A 36 1.81 -0.84 12.25
C PHE A 36 2.25 -0.69 13.72
N GLN A 37 3.55 -0.85 13.98
CA GLN A 37 4.14 -0.60 15.30
C GLN A 37 4.09 0.88 15.71
N THR A 38 4.15 1.79 14.73
CA THR A 38 4.17 3.24 14.95
C THR A 38 3.05 3.96 14.19
N PRO A 39 1.77 3.68 14.49
CA PRO A 39 0.64 4.19 13.71
C PRO A 39 0.59 5.70 13.62
N ASN A 40 0.95 6.43 14.69
CA ASN A 40 0.96 7.89 14.66
C ASN A 40 1.96 8.46 13.63
N ALA A 41 3.09 7.78 13.39
CA ALA A 41 4.07 8.22 12.40
C ALA A 41 3.60 7.99 10.95
N ILE A 42 2.62 7.12 10.77
CA ILE A 42 2.00 6.78 9.49
C ILE A 42 0.81 7.71 9.21
N ASP A 43 -0.02 7.96 10.23
CA ASP A 43 -1.22 8.81 10.15
C ASP A 43 -0.91 10.31 10.13
N ASP A 44 0.15 10.74 10.82
CA ASP A 44 0.61 12.12 10.73
C ASP A 44 1.10 12.37 9.30
N ASN A 45 0.32 13.16 8.53
CA ASN A 45 0.81 13.78 7.29
C ASN A 45 2.15 14.44 7.62
N ASN A 46 3.26 13.86 7.18
CA ASN A 46 4.63 14.06 7.66
C ASN A 46 5.06 15.53 7.47
N GLY A 47 4.59 16.44 8.32
CA GLY A 47 4.66 17.88 8.06
C GLY A 47 3.75 18.39 6.93
N GLY A 48 2.74 17.63 6.51
CA GLY A 48 1.78 18.01 5.44
C GLY A 48 2.06 17.41 4.06
N GLU A 49 3.14 16.64 3.90
CA GLU A 49 3.49 15.99 2.64
C GLU A 49 2.92 14.57 2.60
N PHE A 50 1.82 14.44 1.87
CA PHE A 50 1.12 13.17 1.61
C PHE A 50 2.07 12.09 1.06
N ASP A 51 2.90 12.45 0.07
CA ASP A 51 3.82 11.53 -0.59
C ASP A 51 4.80 10.89 0.42
N LEU A 52 5.33 11.69 1.36
CA LEU A 52 6.26 11.20 2.38
C LEU A 52 5.61 10.27 3.40
N SER A 53 4.36 10.54 3.81
CA SER A 53 3.62 9.63 4.71
C SER A 53 3.31 8.31 4.01
N PHE A 54 2.98 8.38 2.71
CA PHE A 54 2.66 7.19 1.95
C PHE A 54 3.90 6.32 1.68
N GLU A 55 5.02 6.92 1.26
CA GLU A 55 6.31 6.22 1.11
C GLU A 55 6.74 5.54 2.41
N TYR A 56 6.70 6.29 3.53
CA TYR A 56 7.04 5.74 4.85
C TYR A 56 6.17 4.54 5.24
N ALA A 57 4.89 4.55 4.85
CA ALA A 57 3.99 3.45 5.13
C ALA A 57 4.28 2.21 4.31
N ILE A 58 4.69 2.37 3.05
CA ILE A 58 5.14 1.24 2.23
C ILE A 58 6.43 0.66 2.79
N ASP A 59 7.37 1.49 3.19
CA ASP A 59 8.61 1.05 3.85
C ASP A 59 8.32 0.28 5.14
N ALA A 60 7.47 0.83 6.00
CA ALA A 60 7.09 0.18 7.25
C ALA A 60 6.34 -1.13 7.02
N LEU A 61 5.47 -1.19 6.01
CA LEU A 61 4.74 -2.39 5.62
C LEU A 61 5.68 -3.52 5.17
N ILE A 62 6.72 -3.18 4.41
CA ILE A 62 7.77 -4.12 4.00
C ILE A 62 8.62 -4.55 5.21
N ALA A 63 9.07 -3.59 6.03
CA ALA A 63 10.01 -3.81 7.12
C ALA A 63 9.38 -4.61 8.28
N GLU A 64 8.11 -4.34 8.58
CA GLU A 64 7.35 -5.02 9.62
C GLU A 64 6.68 -6.32 9.13
N ASP A 65 6.74 -6.59 7.83
CA ASP A 65 6.15 -7.76 7.15
C ASP A 65 4.64 -7.88 7.43
N ILE A 66 3.92 -6.76 7.33
CA ILE A 66 2.47 -6.68 7.59
C ILE A 66 1.71 -7.38 6.45
N MET A 67 0.79 -8.27 6.79
CA MET A 67 0.09 -9.11 5.80
C MET A 67 -1.21 -8.44 5.32
N ILE A 68 -1.13 -7.71 4.22
CA ILE A 68 -2.32 -7.12 3.57
C ILE A 68 -3.09 -8.15 2.74
N SER A 69 -4.31 -7.81 2.33
CA SER A 69 -5.10 -8.66 1.42
C SER A 69 -4.48 -8.70 0.02
N GLU A 70 -4.72 -9.78 -0.73
CA GLU A 70 -4.24 -9.86 -2.12
C GLU A 70 -4.81 -8.74 -3.00
N GLN A 71 -6.05 -8.32 -2.74
CA GLN A 71 -6.67 -7.20 -3.46
C GLN A 71 -5.95 -5.87 -3.21
N TRP A 72 -5.54 -5.61 -1.96
CA TRP A 72 -4.73 -4.44 -1.62
C TRP A 72 -3.34 -4.51 -2.26
N LEU A 73 -2.72 -5.68 -2.23
CA LEU A 73 -1.42 -5.90 -2.86
C LEU A 73 -1.46 -5.60 -4.37
N ASP A 74 -2.46 -6.14 -5.07
CA ASP A 74 -2.60 -5.96 -6.52
C ASP A 74 -2.87 -4.49 -6.90
N VAL A 75 -3.59 -3.74 -6.05
CA VAL A 75 -3.81 -2.30 -6.26
C VAL A 75 -2.54 -1.51 -6.03
N LEU A 76 -1.81 -1.76 -4.93
CA LEU A 76 -0.56 -1.05 -4.64
C LEU A 76 0.50 -1.33 -5.71
N GLU A 77 0.64 -2.56 -6.21
CA GLU A 77 1.58 -2.87 -7.31
C GLU A 77 1.45 -1.98 -8.56
N VAL A 78 0.27 -1.38 -8.77
CA VAL A 78 -0.02 -0.49 -9.89
C VAL A 78 -0.07 0.98 -9.47
N ALA A 79 -0.75 1.28 -8.36
CA ALA A 79 -1.09 2.64 -7.95
C ALA A 79 0.10 3.44 -7.40
N ILE A 80 1.11 2.77 -6.82
CA ILE A 80 2.26 3.47 -6.23
C ILE A 80 3.48 3.49 -7.15
N TYR A 81 4.05 4.67 -7.34
CA TYR A 81 5.38 4.80 -7.90
C TYR A 81 6.41 4.50 -6.80
N LEU A 82 7.19 3.45 -7.01
CA LEU A 82 8.38 3.15 -6.20
C LEU A 82 9.62 3.41 -7.05
N ASP A 83 10.65 3.99 -6.42
CA ASP A 83 11.96 4.03 -7.04
C ASP A 83 12.52 2.60 -7.24
N PRO A 84 13.52 2.42 -8.11
CA PRO A 84 14.00 1.10 -8.47
C PRO A 84 14.50 0.24 -7.30
N TRP A 85 15.03 0.86 -6.24
CA TRP A 85 15.54 0.12 -5.07
C TRP A 85 14.38 -0.40 -4.21
N ASP A 86 13.38 0.42 -3.93
CA ASP A 86 12.20 0.02 -3.15
C ASP A 86 11.32 -0.96 -3.90
N ARG A 87 11.31 -0.91 -5.24
CA ARG A 87 10.60 -1.89 -6.07
C ARG A 87 11.10 -3.32 -5.87
N GLU A 88 12.40 -3.52 -5.66
CA GLU A 88 12.94 -4.87 -5.40
C GLU A 88 12.45 -5.38 -4.04
N GLN A 89 12.52 -4.53 -3.01
CA GLN A 89 12.04 -4.87 -1.67
C GLN A 89 10.54 -5.17 -1.65
N PHE A 90 9.75 -4.35 -2.33
CA PHE A 90 8.31 -4.53 -2.48
C PHE A 90 7.98 -5.81 -3.25
N THR A 91 8.75 -6.17 -4.27
CA THR A 91 8.58 -7.43 -5.02
C THR A 91 8.78 -8.65 -4.12
N GLU A 92 9.81 -8.63 -3.26
CA GLU A 92 10.04 -9.71 -2.31
C GLU A 92 8.96 -9.77 -1.22
N TYR A 93 8.47 -8.62 -0.77
CA TYR A 93 7.32 -8.52 0.13
C TYR A 93 6.05 -9.11 -0.51
N ALA A 94 5.73 -8.73 -1.76
CA ALA A 94 4.57 -9.22 -2.49
C ALA A 94 4.56 -10.76 -2.62
N LYS A 95 5.73 -11.37 -2.83
CA LYS A 95 5.87 -12.83 -2.83
C LYS A 95 5.50 -13.45 -1.48
N ARG A 96 5.90 -12.83 -0.37
CA ARG A 96 5.58 -13.31 0.98
C ARG A 96 4.09 -13.22 1.29
N VAL A 97 3.46 -12.09 0.95
CA VAL A 97 2.00 -11.91 1.10
C VAL A 97 1.23 -12.96 0.30
N ARG A 98 1.56 -13.15 -0.98
CA ARG A 98 0.92 -14.19 -1.81
C ARG A 98 1.15 -15.60 -1.26
N ALA A 99 2.36 -15.89 -0.77
CA ALA A 99 2.65 -17.19 -0.14
C ALA A 99 1.88 -17.41 1.18
N TYR A 100 1.61 -16.34 1.94
CA TYR A 100 0.79 -16.39 3.14
C TYR A 100 -0.66 -16.76 2.80
N HIS A 101 -1.28 -16.05 1.84
CA HIS A 101 -2.67 -16.31 1.43
C HIS A 101 -2.83 -17.68 0.74
N ALA A 102 -1.85 -18.12 -0.05
CA ALA A 102 -1.84 -19.45 -0.65
C ALA A 102 -1.85 -20.59 0.40
N LYS A 103 -1.24 -20.38 1.57
CA LYS A 103 -1.25 -21.34 2.68
C LYS A 103 -2.51 -21.24 3.54
N ALA A 104 -3.07 -20.04 3.68
CA ALA A 104 -4.30 -19.82 4.45
C ALA A 104 -5.54 -20.41 3.76
N GLY A 105 -5.49 -20.58 2.43
CA GLY A 105 -6.56 -21.19 1.63
C GLY A 105 -6.56 -22.73 1.55
N THR A 106 -5.63 -23.40 2.23
CA THR A 106 -5.53 -24.88 2.33
C THR A 106 -5.90 -25.38 3.73
#